data_AF-A0A2S5CGG8-F1
#
_entry.id   AF-A0A2S5CGG8-F1
#
_cell.length_a   1.000
_cell.length_b   1.000
_cell.length_c   1.000
_cell.angle_alpha   90.00
_cell.angle_beta   90.00
_cell.angle_gamma   90.00
#
_symmetry.space_group_name_H-M   'P 1'
#
loop_
_entity.id
_entity.type
_entity.pdbx_description
1 polymer ?
#
loop_
_entity_poly.entity_id
_entity_poly.type
_entity_poly.pdbx_seq_one_letter_code
_entity_poly.pdbx_strand_id
1 'polypeptide(L)'
;MGSYLNRLRALPVVVSTSITRPANTTTYAAGDVIANSASTPTAIVVANCVALKGGYGRISSAQLISSAAPALPLQADVFLFSAVVGLDNDNAAFTPTDAEMLTLVATLQFYDDHAPFDSTGAAVASFKSPRYADGDASSNRVYFSQPLPNKIFKTADTTKNLWAVVVARNAYVPASGETFTLFIDIEQD
;
A
#
# COMPACT_ATOMS: atom_id res chain seq x y z
N MET A 1 36.76 7.76 -24.12
CA MET A 1 35.53 8.59 -24.23
C MET A 1 34.32 7.68 -24.35
N GLY A 2 33.78 7.20 -23.23
CA GLY A 2 32.62 6.30 -23.29
C GLY A 2 32.06 5.99 -21.92
N SER A 3 31.13 6.83 -21.44
CA SER A 3 30.23 6.49 -20.32
C SER A 3 29.15 7.54 -20.04
N TYR A 4 28.56 8.17 -21.08
CA TYR A 4 27.53 9.20 -20.87
C TYR A 4 26.13 8.85 -21.42
N LEU A 5 25.91 7.64 -21.93
CA LEU A 5 24.61 7.27 -22.54
C LEU A 5 23.72 6.37 -21.68
N ASN A 6 24.08 6.08 -20.42
CA ASN A 6 23.26 5.22 -19.54
C ASN A 6 22.51 5.96 -18.42
N ARG A 7 22.48 7.30 -18.40
CA ARG A 7 21.83 8.09 -17.34
C ARG A 7 20.60 8.90 -17.80
N LEU A 8 19.99 8.55 -18.93
CA LEU A 8 18.89 9.34 -19.53
C LEU A 8 17.60 8.55 -19.75
N ARG A 9 17.50 7.33 -19.22
CA ARG A 9 16.22 6.61 -19.22
C ARG A 9 15.74 6.47 -17.79
N ALA A 10 14.53 6.96 -17.52
CA ALA A 10 13.82 6.56 -16.33
C ALA A 10 13.69 5.02 -16.37
N LEU A 11 14.19 4.33 -15.34
CA LEU A 11 14.15 2.87 -15.29
C LEU A 11 12.88 2.44 -14.57
N PRO A 12 11.95 1.73 -15.23
CA PRO A 12 10.82 1.15 -14.53
C PRO A 12 11.31 0.05 -13.59
N VAL A 13 10.87 0.10 -12.35
CA VAL A 13 11.10 -0.90 -11.32
C VAL A 13 9.78 -1.20 -10.62
N VAL A 14 9.57 -2.45 -10.27
CA VAL A 14 8.49 -2.84 -9.35
C VAL A 14 9.13 -3.12 -8.01
N VAL A 15 8.74 -2.38 -6.99
CA VAL A 15 9.16 -2.62 -5.60
C VAL A 15 8.02 -3.28 -4.85
N SER A 16 8.35 -4.17 -3.92
CA SER A 16 7.34 -4.79 -3.07
C SER A 16 7.80 -4.88 -1.62
N THR A 17 6.82 -4.91 -0.74
CA THR A 17 6.99 -5.10 0.70
C THR A 17 5.75 -5.78 1.26
N SER A 18 5.87 -6.45 2.39
CA SER A 18 4.78 -7.20 3.00
C SER A 18 4.70 -6.97 4.49
N ILE A 19 3.48 -6.96 5.01
CA ILE A 19 3.20 -6.90 6.43
C ILE A 19 2.29 -8.06 6.83
N THR A 20 2.73 -8.83 7.81
CA THR A 20 1.92 -9.89 8.43
C THR A 20 1.35 -9.36 9.73
N ARG A 21 0.04 -9.40 9.84
CA ARG A 21 -0.67 -9.00 11.05
C ARG A 21 -0.45 -9.97 12.21
N PRO A 22 -0.71 -9.55 13.47
CA PRO A 22 -0.84 -10.48 14.58
C PRO A 22 -1.88 -11.59 14.32
N ALA A 23 -1.68 -12.76 14.93
CA ALA A 23 -2.55 -13.92 14.81
C ALA A 23 -3.86 -13.75 15.61
N ASN A 24 -4.74 -12.86 15.12
CA ASN A 24 -6.08 -12.63 15.63
C ASN A 24 -7.03 -12.18 14.51
N THR A 25 -8.32 -12.15 14.81
CA THR A 25 -9.40 -11.72 13.90
C THR A 25 -10.10 -10.47 14.43
N THR A 26 -9.39 -9.62 15.17
CA THR A 26 -9.98 -8.37 15.69
C THR A 26 -10.45 -7.54 14.50
N THR A 27 -11.69 -7.05 14.57
CA THR A 27 -12.28 -6.24 13.51
C THR A 27 -11.68 -4.85 13.54
N TYR A 28 -11.20 -4.40 12.40
CA TYR A 28 -10.80 -3.02 12.18
C TYR A 28 -12.01 -2.11 12.01
N ALA A 29 -11.95 -0.94 12.61
CA ALA A 29 -12.78 0.20 12.26
C ALA A 29 -12.15 1.00 11.12
N ALA A 30 -12.95 1.86 10.49
CA ALA A 30 -12.42 2.84 9.56
C ALA A 30 -11.47 3.80 10.29
N GLY A 31 -10.27 4.00 9.74
CA GLY A 31 -9.19 4.78 10.33
C GLY A 31 -8.17 3.96 11.12
N ASP A 32 -8.38 2.65 11.30
CA ASP A 32 -7.44 1.82 12.04
C ASP A 32 -6.21 1.42 11.19
N VAL A 33 -5.05 1.37 11.83
CA VAL A 33 -3.79 0.94 11.22
C VAL A 33 -3.70 -0.58 11.18
N ILE A 34 -3.33 -1.09 10.01
CA ILE A 34 -2.93 -2.49 9.81
C ILE A 34 -1.43 -2.58 10.07
N ALA A 35 -1.05 -3.18 11.20
CA ALA A 35 0.34 -3.30 11.63
C ALA A 35 0.73 -4.75 11.96
N ASN A 36 2.01 -5.00 12.25
CA ASN A 36 2.54 -6.33 12.54
C ASN A 36 2.57 -6.67 14.03
N SER A 37 2.19 -5.73 14.89
CA SER A 37 2.19 -5.91 16.35
C SER A 37 1.18 -4.98 16.98
N ALA A 38 0.52 -5.46 18.04
CA ALA A 38 -0.41 -4.67 18.86
C ALA A 38 0.30 -3.84 19.96
N SER A 39 1.64 -3.86 20.03
CA SER A 39 2.39 -3.16 21.09
C SER A 39 3.73 -2.59 20.67
N THR A 40 4.41 -3.20 19.71
CA THR A 40 5.73 -2.77 19.22
C THR A 40 5.82 -2.95 17.70
N PRO A 41 4.97 -2.25 16.94
CA PRO A 41 4.96 -2.36 15.48
C PRO A 41 6.28 -1.84 14.90
N THR A 42 6.70 -2.42 13.78
CA THR A 42 7.89 -1.98 13.04
C THR A 42 7.47 -1.30 11.75
N ALA A 43 8.12 -0.19 11.42
CA ALA A 43 7.82 0.57 10.21
C ALA A 43 7.93 -0.29 8.93
N ILE A 44 6.96 -0.15 8.03
CA ILE A 44 6.92 -0.88 6.76
C ILE A 44 7.85 -0.18 5.77
N VAL A 45 8.91 -0.85 5.35
CA VAL A 45 9.90 -0.25 4.44
C VAL A 45 9.61 -0.69 3.01
N VAL A 46 9.46 0.28 2.12
CA VAL A 46 9.47 0.08 0.67
C VAL A 46 10.88 0.39 0.18
N ALA A 47 11.69 -0.66 0.00
CA ALA A 47 13.11 -0.51 -0.29
C ALA A 47 13.39 -0.15 -1.75
N ASN A 48 14.50 0.55 -1.99
CA ASN A 48 15.04 0.80 -3.34
C ASN A 48 14.05 1.49 -4.30
N CYS A 49 13.30 2.47 -3.81
CA CYS A 49 12.35 3.26 -4.60
C CYS A 49 13.05 4.17 -5.62
N VAL A 50 14.30 4.55 -5.40
CA VAL A 50 15.08 5.45 -6.28
C VAL A 50 16.47 4.91 -6.58
N ALA A 51 17.05 5.32 -7.71
CA ALA A 51 18.37 4.83 -8.15
C ALA A 51 19.50 5.28 -7.21
N LEU A 52 19.42 6.50 -6.68
CA LEU A 52 20.41 7.11 -5.78
C LEU A 52 19.75 7.64 -4.51
N LYS A 53 20.51 7.67 -3.40
CA LYS A 53 20.01 8.22 -2.12
C LYS A 53 19.63 9.70 -2.29
N GLY A 54 18.49 10.11 -1.76
CA GLY A 54 17.94 11.45 -1.97
C GLY A 54 17.39 11.72 -3.36
N GLY A 55 17.26 10.68 -4.19
CA GLY A 55 16.78 10.79 -5.57
C GLY A 55 15.28 11.01 -5.68
N TYR A 56 14.83 11.10 -6.93
CA TYR A 56 13.43 11.26 -7.30
C TYR A 56 12.91 10.02 -8.03
N GLY A 57 11.60 9.87 -8.04
CA GLY A 57 10.92 8.86 -8.85
C GLY A 57 9.48 9.26 -9.12
N ARG A 58 8.81 8.48 -9.97
CA ARG A 58 7.38 8.62 -10.25
C ARG A 58 6.67 7.32 -9.97
N ILE A 59 5.59 7.39 -9.20
CA ILE A 59 4.69 6.25 -8.99
C ILE A 59 3.67 6.26 -10.14
N SER A 60 3.62 5.17 -10.90
CA SER A 60 2.69 5.01 -12.03
C SER A 60 1.49 4.13 -11.67
N SER A 61 1.66 3.16 -10.77
CA SER A 61 0.62 2.24 -10.34
C SER A 61 0.98 1.57 -9.01
N ALA A 62 -0.01 1.05 -8.29
CA ALA A 62 0.22 0.19 -7.13
C ALA A 62 -0.86 -0.88 -6.99
N GLN A 63 -0.49 -2.00 -6.38
CA GLN A 63 -1.38 -3.11 -6.04
C GLN A 63 -1.16 -3.52 -4.59
N LEU A 64 -2.23 -3.90 -3.91
CA LEU A 64 -2.17 -4.49 -2.59
C LEU A 64 -2.75 -5.90 -2.70
N ILE A 65 -2.05 -6.90 -2.20
CA ILE A 65 -2.52 -8.29 -2.21
C ILE A 65 -2.69 -8.74 -0.77
N SER A 66 -3.89 -9.19 -0.41
CA SER A 66 -4.12 -9.92 0.82
C SER A 66 -3.95 -11.42 0.60
N SER A 67 -3.37 -12.12 1.59
CA SER A 67 -3.33 -13.58 1.67
C SER A 67 -4.67 -14.22 2.08
N ALA A 68 -5.73 -13.42 2.24
CA ALA A 68 -7.08 -13.87 2.57
C ALA A 68 -8.12 -13.10 1.72
N ALA A 69 -9.30 -13.69 1.55
CA ALA A 69 -10.42 -13.08 0.84
C ALA A 69 -11.68 -13.02 1.71
N PRO A 70 -11.72 -12.19 2.78
CA PRO A 70 -12.90 -12.06 3.62
C PRO A 70 -14.15 -11.62 2.85
N ALA A 71 -15.33 -11.95 3.39
CA ALA A 71 -16.60 -11.66 2.72
C ALA A 71 -16.81 -10.17 2.45
N LEU A 72 -16.39 -9.29 3.37
CA LEU A 72 -16.33 -7.85 3.15
C LEU A 72 -14.91 -7.47 2.71
N PRO A 73 -14.70 -7.04 1.45
CA PRO A 73 -13.40 -6.60 0.96
C PRO A 73 -12.85 -5.41 1.74
N LEU A 74 -11.54 -5.38 1.93
CA LEU A 74 -10.85 -4.22 2.49
C LEU A 74 -10.91 -3.05 1.50
N GLN A 75 -11.22 -1.86 2.00
CA GLN A 75 -10.84 -0.61 1.37
C GLN A 75 -9.70 -0.04 2.20
N ALA A 76 -8.58 0.32 1.58
CA ALA A 76 -7.39 0.75 2.32
C ALA A 76 -6.83 2.06 1.76
N ASP A 77 -6.26 2.87 2.64
CA ASP A 77 -5.34 3.95 2.26
C ASP A 77 -3.93 3.54 2.66
N VAL A 78 -2.98 3.69 1.74
CA VAL A 78 -1.55 3.56 2.03
C VAL A 78 -0.91 4.94 1.96
N PHE A 79 -0.39 5.37 3.10
CA PHE A 79 0.38 6.60 3.23
C PHE A 79 1.86 6.28 3.03
N LEU A 80 2.52 6.99 2.11
CA LEU A 80 3.95 6.86 1.84
C LEU A 80 4.70 8.07 2.35
N PHE A 81 5.76 7.84 3.10
CA PHE A 81 6.59 8.86 3.72
C PHE A 81 8.04 8.79 3.26
N SER A 82 8.71 9.94 3.17
CA SER A 82 10.13 10.04 2.81
C SER A 82 11.08 9.84 3.99
N ALA A 83 10.56 9.74 5.21
CA ALA A 83 11.30 9.50 6.45
C ALA A 83 10.64 8.38 7.28
N VAL A 84 11.36 7.89 8.28
CA VAL A 84 10.82 6.90 9.22
C VAL A 84 9.65 7.52 9.98
N VAL A 85 8.53 6.79 10.05
CA VAL A 85 7.34 7.14 10.82
C VAL A 85 7.17 6.13 11.95
N GLY A 86 6.76 6.61 13.12
CA GLY A 86 6.32 5.75 14.22
C GLY A 86 4.98 5.11 13.85
N LEU A 87 5.00 3.80 13.59
CA LEU A 87 3.79 3.08 13.23
C LEU A 87 2.90 2.93 14.47
N ASP A 88 1.61 3.28 14.37
CA ASP A 88 0.64 2.99 15.43
C ASP A 88 0.43 1.47 15.55
N ASN A 89 -0.02 1.04 16.73
CA ASN A 89 -0.29 -0.38 17.01
C ASN A 89 -1.34 -0.94 16.05
N ASP A 90 -1.28 -2.26 15.84
CA ASP A 90 -2.32 -2.95 15.09
C ASP A 90 -3.70 -2.70 15.71
N ASN A 91 -4.66 -2.33 14.87
CA ASN A 91 -6.04 -2.05 15.27
C ASN A 91 -6.19 -0.79 16.16
N ALA A 92 -5.19 0.09 16.18
CA ALA A 92 -5.28 1.43 16.74
C ALA A 92 -5.61 2.45 15.65
N ALA A 93 -6.26 3.55 16.03
CA ALA A 93 -6.52 4.66 15.12
C ALA A 93 -5.22 5.25 14.58
N PHE A 94 -5.20 5.59 13.29
CA PHE A 94 -4.06 6.27 12.67
C PHE A 94 -3.92 7.69 13.22
N THR A 95 -2.83 7.94 13.95
CA THR A 95 -2.57 9.20 14.65
C THR A 95 -1.19 9.77 14.31
N PRO A 96 -0.92 10.10 13.03
CA PRO A 96 0.37 10.65 12.64
C PRO A 96 0.58 12.02 13.29
N THR A 97 1.81 12.30 13.70
CA THR A 97 2.19 13.62 14.21
C THR A 97 2.33 14.62 13.06
N ASP A 98 2.21 15.92 13.37
CA ASP A 98 2.45 16.99 12.38
C ASP A 98 3.83 16.86 11.71
N ALA A 99 4.85 16.47 12.48
CA ALA A 99 6.21 16.28 11.99
C ALA A 99 6.31 15.13 10.97
N GLU A 100 5.57 14.04 11.18
CA GLU A 100 5.53 12.91 10.25
C GLU A 100 4.74 13.27 8.99
N MET A 101 3.62 13.99 9.14
CA MET A 101 2.81 14.45 8.02
C MET A 101 3.56 15.38 7.06
N LEU A 102 4.54 16.15 7.54
CA LEU A 102 5.42 16.95 6.68
C LEU A 102 6.31 16.10 5.76
N THR A 103 6.47 14.80 6.05
CA THR A 103 7.27 13.87 5.25
C THR A 103 6.42 12.99 4.32
N LEU A 104 5.09 13.20 4.30
CA LEU A 104 4.18 12.48 3.41
C LEU A 104 4.45 12.83 1.95
N VAL A 105 4.71 11.82 1.12
CA VAL A 105 4.97 11.99 -0.32
C VAL A 105 3.78 11.60 -1.19
N ALA A 106 3.01 10.60 -0.78
CA ALA A 106 1.86 10.12 -1.53
C ALA A 106 0.84 9.40 -0.66
N THR A 107 -0.42 9.44 -1.09
CA THR A 107 -1.51 8.64 -0.54
C THR A 107 -2.05 7.78 -1.68
N LEU A 108 -2.07 6.47 -1.47
CA LEU A 108 -2.54 5.50 -2.46
C LEU A 108 -3.81 4.87 -1.91
N GLN A 109 -4.93 5.11 -2.58
CA GLN A 109 -6.21 4.59 -2.16
C GLN A 109 -6.53 3.30 -2.91
N PHE A 110 -6.81 2.23 -2.19
CA PHE A 110 -7.04 0.88 -2.71
C PHE A 110 -8.49 0.44 -2.58
N TYR A 111 -8.97 -0.20 -3.64
CA TYR A 111 -10.27 -0.85 -3.71
C TYR A 111 -10.10 -2.24 -4.27
N ASP A 112 -11.07 -3.12 -3.98
CA ASP A 112 -11.19 -4.35 -4.73
C ASP A 112 -11.55 -4.01 -6.18
N ASP A 113 -11.12 -4.86 -7.11
CA ASP A 113 -11.46 -4.77 -8.53
C ASP A 113 -12.97 -4.89 -8.80
N HIS A 114 -13.77 -5.11 -7.76
CA HIS A 114 -15.17 -5.47 -7.84
C HIS A 114 -16.14 -4.31 -8.04
N ALA A 115 -15.66 -3.07 -8.17
CA ALA A 115 -16.50 -1.92 -8.51
C ALA A 115 -16.20 -1.38 -9.93
N PRO A 116 -16.81 -1.92 -11.00
CA PRO A 116 -17.15 -1.06 -12.10
C PRO A 116 -18.33 -0.21 -11.61
N PHE A 117 -18.06 1.01 -11.13
CA PHE A 117 -19.12 2.00 -11.08
C PHE A 117 -19.56 2.23 -12.53
N ASP A 118 -20.72 1.73 -12.92
CA ASP A 118 -21.46 2.42 -13.97
C ASP A 118 -21.84 3.80 -13.39
N SER A 119 -21.73 4.84 -14.23
CA SER A 119 -22.22 6.20 -14.00
C SER A 119 -23.64 6.31 -13.43
N THR A 120 -24.40 5.20 -13.39
CA THR A 120 -25.76 5.10 -12.86
C THR A 120 -25.83 4.57 -11.41
N GLY A 121 -24.72 4.20 -10.77
CA GLY A 121 -24.71 3.76 -9.36
C GLY A 121 -25.41 2.41 -9.09
N ALA A 122 -25.70 1.64 -10.13
CA ALA A 122 -26.25 0.29 -10.01
C ALA A 122 -25.11 -0.73 -9.89
N ALA A 123 -25.25 -1.71 -8.98
CA ALA A 123 -24.39 -2.87 -8.92
C ALA A 123 -24.54 -3.68 -10.21
N VAL A 124 -23.64 -3.49 -11.18
CA VAL A 124 -23.48 -4.44 -12.28
C VAL A 124 -23.04 -5.74 -11.62
N ALA A 125 -23.71 -6.86 -11.89
CA ALA A 125 -23.27 -8.18 -11.44
C ALA A 125 -21.82 -8.35 -11.92
N SER A 126 -20.88 -8.14 -11.00
CA SER A 126 -19.49 -7.94 -11.33
C SER A 126 -19.01 -9.16 -12.10
N PHE A 127 -18.16 -8.92 -13.10
CA PHE A 127 -17.27 -9.97 -13.56
C PHE A 127 -16.48 -10.43 -12.34
N LYS A 128 -16.96 -11.49 -11.67
CA LYS A 128 -16.16 -12.26 -10.74
C LYS A 128 -15.04 -12.83 -11.58
N SER A 129 -13.89 -12.17 -11.57
CA SER A 129 -12.66 -12.81 -11.98
C SER A 129 -12.67 -14.19 -11.32
N PRO A 130 -12.46 -15.30 -12.06
CA PRO A 130 -12.68 -16.67 -11.57
C PRO A 130 -11.74 -17.10 -10.43
N ARG A 131 -11.02 -16.17 -9.81
CA ARG A 131 -10.02 -16.36 -8.75
C ARG A 131 -10.51 -15.97 -7.35
N TYR A 132 -11.73 -15.47 -7.19
CA TYR A 132 -12.24 -14.98 -5.90
C TYR A 132 -13.50 -15.70 -5.45
N ALA A 133 -13.34 -16.80 -4.69
CA ALA A 133 -14.42 -17.31 -3.88
C ALA A 133 -14.52 -16.42 -2.62
N ASP A 134 -15.53 -15.56 -2.57
CA ASP A 134 -15.73 -14.67 -1.41
C ASP A 134 -15.91 -15.49 -0.13
N GLY A 135 -15.25 -15.08 0.94
CA GLY A 135 -15.36 -15.73 2.26
C GLY A 135 -14.43 -16.91 2.47
N ASP A 136 -13.54 -17.22 1.53
CA ASP A 136 -12.46 -18.18 1.75
C ASP A 136 -11.23 -17.48 2.37
N ALA A 137 -10.99 -17.76 3.64
CA ALA A 137 -9.82 -17.27 4.38
C ALA A 137 -8.48 -17.80 3.84
N SER A 138 -8.49 -18.75 2.90
CA SER A 138 -7.30 -19.35 2.27
C SER A 138 -7.04 -18.84 0.85
N SER A 139 -7.93 -18.01 0.31
CA SER A 139 -7.80 -17.44 -1.04
C SER A 139 -7.15 -16.05 -0.99
N ASN A 140 -6.35 -15.71 -2.00
CA ASN A 140 -5.77 -14.36 -2.10
C ASN A 140 -6.79 -13.38 -2.68
N ARG A 141 -6.73 -12.12 -2.25
CA ARG A 141 -7.47 -11.01 -2.87
C ARG A 141 -6.53 -9.93 -3.35
N VAL A 142 -6.79 -9.40 -4.55
CA VAL A 142 -6.01 -8.31 -5.16
C VAL A 142 -6.83 -7.02 -5.12
N TYR A 143 -6.17 -5.94 -4.70
CA TYR A 143 -6.71 -4.59 -4.66
C TYR A 143 -5.86 -3.70 -5.55
N PHE A 144 -6.49 -2.79 -6.27
CA PHE A 144 -5.81 -1.86 -7.16
C PHE A 144 -5.89 -0.45 -6.58
N SER A 145 -4.80 0.31 -6.72
CA SER A 145 -4.85 1.73 -6.39
C SER A 145 -5.76 2.46 -7.37
N GLN A 146 -6.43 3.51 -6.91
CA GLN A 146 -7.03 4.49 -7.81
C GLN A 146 -5.98 5.04 -8.79
N PRO A 147 -6.37 5.48 -10.00
CA PRO A 147 -5.44 6.06 -10.96
C PRO A 147 -4.67 7.23 -10.34
N LEU A 148 -3.35 7.11 -10.33
CA LEU A 148 -2.43 8.15 -9.89
C LEU A 148 -1.81 8.76 -11.14
N PRO A 149 -2.08 10.03 -11.49
CA PRO A 149 -1.39 10.66 -12.62
C PRO A 149 0.09 10.88 -12.24
N ASN A 150 0.93 9.88 -12.49
CA ASN A 150 2.40 9.89 -12.36
C ASN A 150 2.92 10.70 -11.16
N LYS A 151 2.54 10.29 -9.95
CA LYS A 151 2.88 11.02 -8.72
C LYS A 151 4.39 11.06 -8.52
N ILE A 152 4.98 12.26 -8.60
CA ILE A 152 6.40 12.47 -8.32
C ILE A 152 6.64 12.41 -6.81
N PHE A 153 7.74 11.77 -6.40
CA PHE A 153 8.22 11.76 -5.03
C PHE A 153 9.74 11.97 -4.97
N LYS A 154 10.22 12.31 -3.77
CA LYS A 154 11.65 12.37 -3.42
C LYS A 154 11.87 11.56 -2.14
N THR A 155 12.96 10.80 -2.06
CA THR A 155 13.38 10.17 -0.79
C THR A 155 14.21 11.14 0.05
N ALA A 156 14.35 10.87 1.35
CA ALA A 156 15.31 11.60 2.17
C ALA A 156 16.75 11.40 1.66
N ASP A 157 17.62 12.38 1.91
CA ASP A 157 18.95 12.47 1.30
C ASP A 157 19.87 11.27 1.60
N THR A 158 19.59 10.52 2.67
CA THR A 158 20.41 9.40 3.14
C THR A 158 19.88 8.02 2.74
N THR A 159 18.71 7.95 2.11
CA THR A 159 17.97 6.70 1.86
C THR A 159 17.46 6.60 0.43
N LYS A 160 17.23 5.36 0.00
CA LYS A 160 16.50 5.03 -1.23
C LYS A 160 15.07 4.56 -0.95
N ASN A 161 14.66 4.56 0.32
CA ASN A 161 13.45 3.90 0.77
C ASN A 161 12.34 4.91 1.00
N LEU A 162 11.11 4.42 0.90
CA LEU A 162 9.93 5.05 1.46
C LEU A 162 9.43 4.21 2.63
N TRP A 163 8.61 4.81 3.49
CA TRP A 163 7.94 4.13 4.57
C TRP A 163 6.44 4.14 4.34
N ALA A 164 5.80 2.98 4.49
CA ALA A 164 4.38 2.81 4.26
C ALA A 164 3.61 2.67 5.58
N VAL A 165 2.41 3.22 5.63
CA VAL A 165 1.41 2.95 6.66
C VAL A 165 0.13 2.54 5.96
N VAL A 166 -0.42 1.37 6.30
CA VAL A 166 -1.67 0.86 5.72
C VAL A 166 -2.79 1.12 6.72
N VAL A 167 -3.85 1.77 6.26
CA VAL A 167 -5.00 2.17 7.08
C VAL A 167 -6.28 1.62 6.47
N ALA A 168 -7.11 0.95 7.27
CA ALA A 168 -8.42 0.49 6.83
C ALA A 168 -9.38 1.67 6.68
N ARG A 169 -10.12 1.74 5.58
CA ARG A 169 -11.13 2.79 5.31
C ARG A 169 -12.55 2.35 5.60
N ASN A 170 -12.76 1.05 5.75
CA ASN A 170 -14.05 0.46 6.10
C ASN A 170 -13.87 -0.48 7.29
N ALA A 171 -14.99 -0.90 7.88
CA ALA A 171 -14.95 -2.01 8.81
C ALA A 171 -14.43 -3.25 8.07
N TYR A 172 -13.42 -3.92 8.63
CA TYR A 172 -12.79 -5.08 8.00
C TYR A 172 -12.56 -6.17 9.03
N VAL A 173 -13.04 -7.38 8.74
CA VAL A 173 -12.80 -8.57 9.57
C VAL A 173 -11.70 -9.39 8.91
N PRO A 174 -10.47 -9.35 9.43
CA PRO A 174 -9.34 -10.00 8.80
C PRO A 174 -9.28 -11.49 9.13
N ALA A 175 -8.50 -12.23 8.34
CA ALA A 175 -8.06 -13.57 8.74
C ALA A 175 -6.94 -13.49 9.79
N SER A 176 -6.80 -14.54 10.60
CA SER A 176 -5.74 -14.63 11.61
C SER A 176 -4.37 -14.74 10.93
N GLY A 177 -3.45 -13.82 11.22
CA GLY A 177 -2.11 -13.81 10.62
C GLY A 177 -2.12 -13.43 9.13
N GLU A 178 -3.15 -12.74 8.67
CA GLU A 178 -3.27 -12.27 7.30
C GLU A 178 -2.06 -11.40 6.91
N THR A 179 -1.54 -11.63 5.71
CA THR A 179 -0.42 -10.91 5.15
C THR A 179 -0.88 -10.02 4.00
N PHE A 180 -0.49 -8.75 4.06
CA PHE A 180 -0.70 -7.78 2.99
C PHE A 180 0.62 -7.51 2.28
N THR A 181 0.64 -7.67 0.96
CA THR A 181 1.80 -7.40 0.11
C THR A 181 1.51 -6.21 -0.79
N LEU A 182 2.24 -5.12 -0.62
CA LEU A 182 2.18 -3.93 -1.43
C LEU A 182 3.18 -4.04 -2.58
N PHE A 183 2.72 -3.79 -3.80
CA PHE A 183 3.52 -3.61 -5.00
C PHE A 183 3.37 -2.18 -5.49
N ILE A 184 4.47 -1.55 -5.88
CA ILE A 184 4.47 -0.20 -6.46
C ILE A 184 5.32 -0.20 -7.72
N ASP A 185 4.71 0.24 -8.82
CA ASP A 185 5.39 0.49 -10.07
C ASP A 185 5.99 1.90 -10.02
N ILE A 186 7.31 1.97 -10.15
CA ILE A 186 8.09 3.21 -10.03
C ILE A 186 8.95 3.40 -11.27
N GLU A 187 8.93 4.60 -11.83
CA GLU A 187 9.95 5.07 -12.76
C GLU A 187 11.03 5.79 -11.95
N GLN A 188 12.23 5.22 -11.88
CA GLN A 188 13.37 5.84 -11.20
C GLN A 188 14.08 6.83 -12.13
N ASP A 189 14.39 8.03 -11.63
CA ASP A 189 15.27 9.00 -12.30
C ASP A 189 16.76 8.72 -12.00
#